data_AF-A0A7G3UGJ3-F1
#
_entry.id   AF-A0A7G3UGJ3-F1
#
_cell.length_a   1.000
_cell.length_b   1.000
_cell.length_c   1.000
_cell.angle_alpha   90.00
_cell.angle_beta   90.00
_cell.angle_gamma   90.00
#
_symmetry.space_group_name_H-M   'P 1'
#
loop_
_entity.id
_entity.type
_entity.pdbx_description
1 polymer ?
#
loop_
_entity_poly.entity_id
_entity_poly.type
_entity_poly.pdbx_seq_one_letter_code
_entity_poly.pdbx_strand_id
1 'polypeptide(L)'
;MSVLTACGLDDGPADSPPVPIPSNVPRDVRYVSADEVVAALVTAGLDCKVQYRGELPRNGGSNARCTFEDDGRTIENEISVYNTEVIGADDIGDAIFSRRDPPFPQTLVAGGNWFVRVVVGDTTRYARKVAEATRGRVLPPLRKLPEIPVKPQYTDLEALAAAVDRAVGCTGRKKVDDGIACRSRAWKTDDPCDAHRDDYDIRLVHYRTAADREYGLLMKLAEEDIPYRIATAGNWIVQFRYTETRDEAARALGAAAVNGVESGAPVAVKPPCDPDRLP
;
A
#
# COMPACT_ATOMS: atom_id res chain seq x y z
N MET A 1 -5.71 -3.93 -29.82
CA MET A 1 -6.66 -3.15 -29.01
C MET A 1 -6.55 -3.64 -27.58
N SER A 2 -5.71 -2.99 -26.79
CA SER A 2 -5.45 -3.35 -25.40
C SER A 2 -6.41 -2.57 -24.51
N VAL A 3 -7.23 -3.30 -23.78
CA VAL A 3 -8.13 -2.78 -22.75
C VAL A 3 -7.27 -2.55 -21.50
N LEU A 4 -6.98 -1.28 -21.18
CA LEU A 4 -6.51 -0.89 -19.85
C LEU A 4 -7.73 -0.43 -19.06
N THR A 5 -8.22 -1.35 -18.24
CA THR A 5 -9.26 -1.18 -17.24
C THR A 5 -8.91 -0.04 -16.28
N ALA A 6 -9.70 1.03 -16.31
CA ALA A 6 -9.81 1.94 -15.19
C ALA A 6 -10.71 1.29 -14.13
N CYS A 7 -10.12 0.50 -13.22
CA CYS A 7 -10.80 0.01 -12.03
C CYS A 7 -11.13 1.19 -11.10
N GLY A 8 -12.34 1.73 -11.24
CA GLY A 8 -12.86 2.83 -10.41
C GLY A 8 -14.35 2.72 -10.09
N LEU A 9 -15.03 1.68 -10.59
CA LEU A 9 -16.41 1.33 -10.30
C LEU A 9 -16.50 -0.21 -10.37
N ASP A 10 -15.77 -0.90 -9.50
CA ASP A 10 -16.15 -2.30 -9.25
C ASP A 10 -17.37 -2.22 -8.33
N ASP A 11 -18.51 -2.64 -8.87
CA ASP A 11 -19.71 -2.91 -8.09
C ASP A 11 -19.31 -3.94 -7.03
N GLY A 12 -19.09 -3.48 -5.79
CA GLY A 12 -18.94 -4.36 -4.65
C GLY A 12 -20.13 -5.33 -4.58
N PRO A 13 -20.04 -6.45 -3.83
CA PRO A 13 -21.16 -7.36 -3.68
C PRO A 13 -22.40 -6.56 -3.30
N ALA A 14 -23.47 -6.70 -4.11
CA ALA A 14 -24.66 -5.83 -4.15
C ALA A 14 -25.43 -5.70 -2.81
N ASP A 15 -24.99 -6.39 -1.77
CA ASP A 15 -25.58 -6.46 -0.44
C ASP A 15 -24.73 -5.78 0.66
N SER A 16 -23.65 -5.08 0.31
CA SER A 16 -22.90 -4.29 1.30
C SER A 16 -23.68 -3.02 1.66
N PRO A 17 -23.82 -2.67 2.96
CA PRO A 17 -24.48 -1.44 3.34
C PRO A 17 -23.71 -0.23 2.75
N PRO A 18 -24.42 0.79 2.25
CA PRO A 18 -23.77 1.97 1.67
C PRO A 18 -22.82 2.61 2.68
N VAL A 19 -21.59 2.95 2.26
CA VAL A 19 -20.63 3.62 3.13
C VAL A 19 -20.79 5.13 2.98
N PRO A 20 -21.20 5.87 4.01
CA PRO A 20 -21.32 7.32 3.90
C PRO A 20 -19.94 7.98 3.82
N ILE A 21 -19.86 9.14 3.17
CA ILE A 21 -18.67 10.00 3.23
C ILE A 21 -18.30 10.26 4.71
N PRO A 22 -17.04 10.04 5.12
CA PRO A 22 -16.62 10.25 6.50
C PRO A 22 -16.99 11.64 7.02
N SER A 23 -17.51 11.72 8.24
CA SER A 23 -18.10 12.96 8.79
C SER A 23 -17.10 14.12 8.95
N ASN A 24 -15.80 13.84 8.98
CA ASN A 24 -14.72 14.82 9.06
C ASN A 24 -14.30 15.41 7.70
N VAL A 25 -14.87 14.91 6.58
CA VAL A 25 -14.68 15.44 5.23
C VAL A 25 -15.59 16.66 5.03
N PRO A 26 -15.05 17.82 4.63
CA PRO A 26 -15.85 19.04 4.45
C PRO A 26 -16.78 18.87 3.24
N ARG A 27 -18.09 19.01 3.44
CA ARG A 27 -19.12 18.73 2.41
C ARG A 27 -19.32 19.88 1.41
N ASP A 28 -18.95 21.09 1.81
CA ASP A 28 -19.08 22.35 1.09
C ASP A 28 -17.92 22.61 0.11
N VAL A 29 -16.80 21.90 0.27
CA VAL A 29 -15.65 21.99 -0.63
C VAL A 29 -15.87 21.10 -1.85
N ARG A 30 -16.49 21.66 -2.89
CA ARG A 30 -16.81 20.97 -4.14
C ARG A 30 -16.04 21.55 -5.32
N TYR A 31 -15.75 20.69 -6.28
CA TYR A 31 -15.16 21.07 -7.57
C TYR A 31 -16.04 20.56 -8.71
N VAL A 32 -16.04 21.28 -9.82
CA VAL A 32 -16.75 20.89 -11.05
C VAL A 32 -15.97 19.81 -11.78
N SER A 33 -14.64 19.88 -11.79
CA SER A 33 -13.79 18.94 -12.51
C SER A 33 -12.43 18.70 -11.83
N ALA A 34 -11.77 17.61 -12.23
CA ALA A 34 -10.42 17.29 -11.78
C ALA A 34 -9.40 18.39 -12.14
N ASP A 35 -9.61 19.12 -13.24
CA ASP A 35 -8.74 20.25 -13.61
C ASP A 35 -8.85 21.42 -12.62
N GLU A 36 -10.00 21.64 -11.97
CA GLU A 36 -10.11 22.66 -10.92
C GLU A 36 -9.32 22.27 -9.66
N VAL A 37 -9.28 20.98 -9.32
CA VAL A 37 -8.43 20.47 -8.25
C VAL A 37 -6.95 20.66 -8.61
N VAL A 38 -6.55 20.33 -9.83
CA VAL A 38 -5.18 20.58 -10.34
C VAL A 38 -4.84 22.06 -10.23
N ALA A 39 -5.74 22.95 -10.64
CA ALA A 39 -5.53 24.40 -10.57
C ALA A 39 -5.38 24.89 -9.13
N ALA A 40 -6.15 24.35 -8.17
CA ALA A 40 -6.00 24.65 -6.75
C ALA A 40 -4.63 24.22 -6.22
N LEU A 41 -4.16 23.03 -6.61
CA LEU A 41 -2.82 22.54 -6.25
C LEU A 41 -1.72 23.46 -6.80
N VAL A 42 -1.79 23.82 -8.08
CA VAL A 42 -0.81 24.70 -8.74
C VAL A 42 -0.80 26.09 -8.10
N THR A 43 -1.97 26.63 -7.78
CA THR A 43 -2.11 27.94 -7.11
C THR A 43 -1.43 27.95 -5.73
N ALA A 44 -1.45 26.81 -5.04
CA ALA A 44 -0.79 26.63 -3.76
C ALA A 44 0.72 26.30 -3.87
N GLY A 45 1.28 26.31 -5.09
CA GLY A 45 2.70 26.01 -5.33
C GLY A 45 3.04 24.52 -5.47
N LEU A 46 2.02 23.65 -5.55
CA LEU A 46 2.18 22.23 -5.87
C LEU A 46 2.03 22.07 -7.40
N ASP A 47 3.14 22.21 -8.13
CA ASP A 47 3.23 22.12 -9.60
C ASP A 47 2.86 20.72 -10.13
N CYS A 48 1.55 20.43 -10.13
CA CYS A 48 0.95 19.17 -10.52
C CYS A 48 1.02 19.02 -12.06
N LYS A 49 2.10 18.41 -12.54
CA LYS A 49 2.34 18.12 -13.96
C LYS A 49 1.43 17.00 -14.43
N VAL A 50 0.35 17.39 -15.11
CA VAL A 50 -0.67 16.46 -15.58
C VAL A 50 -0.10 15.51 -16.64
N GLN A 51 -0.25 14.22 -16.37
CA GLN A 51 0.16 13.13 -17.26
C GLN A 51 -1.04 12.55 -18.01
N TYR A 52 -2.21 12.57 -17.39
CA TYR A 52 -3.44 11.99 -17.93
C TYR A 52 -4.67 12.78 -17.48
N ARG A 53 -5.65 12.86 -18.37
CA ARG A 53 -7.01 13.32 -18.10
C ARG A 53 -7.99 12.30 -18.63
N GLY A 54 -9.08 12.10 -17.91
CA GLY A 54 -10.15 11.22 -18.34
C GLY A 54 -11.49 11.61 -17.73
N GLU A 55 -12.51 10.93 -18.21
CA GLU A 55 -13.86 11.01 -17.69
C GLU A 55 -14.17 9.72 -16.94
N LEU A 56 -14.93 9.84 -15.85
CA LEU A 56 -15.47 8.66 -15.18
C LEU A 56 -16.62 8.10 -16.03
N PRO A 57 -16.81 6.77 -16.07
CA PRO A 57 -17.87 6.15 -16.86
C PRO A 57 -19.26 6.75 -16.57
N ARG A 58 -20.15 6.68 -17.56
CA ARG A 58 -21.58 7.08 -17.43
C ARG A 58 -21.78 8.54 -16.98
N ASN A 59 -20.95 9.47 -17.44
CA ASN A 59 -20.95 10.87 -17.00
C ASN A 59 -20.76 11.04 -15.48
N GLY A 60 -20.13 10.06 -14.84
CA GLY A 60 -19.95 10.02 -13.39
C GLY A 60 -19.00 11.08 -12.83
N GLY A 61 -18.33 11.85 -13.69
CA GLY A 61 -17.40 12.91 -13.31
C GLY A 61 -16.13 12.89 -14.14
N SER A 62 -15.04 13.37 -13.56
CA SER A 62 -13.74 13.49 -14.22
C SER A 62 -12.61 12.98 -13.34
N ASN A 63 -11.52 12.55 -13.98
CA ASN A 63 -10.30 12.16 -13.30
C ASN A 63 -9.06 12.78 -13.97
N ALA A 64 -7.99 12.90 -13.19
CA ALA A 64 -6.70 13.31 -13.67
C ALA A 64 -5.60 12.55 -12.94
N ARG A 65 -4.47 12.33 -13.61
CA ARG A 65 -3.23 11.92 -12.94
C ARG A 65 -2.17 12.97 -13.18
N CYS A 66 -1.45 13.32 -12.12
CA CYS A 66 -0.33 14.24 -12.22
C CYS A 66 0.81 13.81 -11.32
N THR A 67 1.98 14.35 -11.62
CA THR A 67 3.16 14.21 -10.77
C THR A 67 3.64 15.56 -10.30
N PHE A 68 4.23 15.60 -9.12
CA PHE A 68 4.91 16.78 -8.58
C PHE A 68 6.23 16.37 -7.95
N GLU A 69 7.21 17.27 -7.94
CA GLU A 69 8.50 17.05 -7.30
C GLU A 69 8.52 17.71 -5.90
N ASP A 70 8.65 16.90 -4.85
CA ASP A 70 8.87 17.39 -3.48
C ASP A 70 10.17 16.81 -2.93
N ASP A 71 11.11 17.68 -2.54
CA ASP A 71 12.39 17.26 -1.92
C ASP A 71 13.18 16.22 -2.75
N GLY A 72 13.18 16.42 -4.08
CA GLY A 72 13.83 15.52 -5.05
C GLY A 72 13.12 14.18 -5.23
N ARG A 73 11.80 14.14 -4.97
CA ARG A 73 10.96 12.96 -5.13
C ARG A 73 9.77 13.26 -6.02
N THR A 74 9.56 12.41 -7.02
CA THR A 74 8.32 12.39 -7.78
C THR A 74 7.20 11.78 -6.95
N ILE A 75 6.15 12.56 -6.69
CA ILE A 75 4.91 12.15 -6.04
C ILE A 75 3.83 12.05 -7.09
N GLU A 76 3.20 10.88 -7.20
CA GLU A 76 2.06 10.65 -8.09
C GLU A 76 0.73 10.88 -7.35
N ASN A 77 -0.18 11.59 -8.02
CA ASN A 77 -1.54 11.82 -7.58
C ASN A 77 -2.54 11.27 -8.59
N GLU A 78 -3.55 10.57 -8.10
CA GLU A 78 -4.78 10.31 -8.85
C GLU A 78 -5.91 11.15 -8.26
N ILE A 79 -6.53 11.96 -9.09
CA ILE A 79 -7.56 12.93 -8.73
C ILE A 79 -8.88 12.43 -9.31
N SER A 80 -9.93 12.37 -8.51
CA SER A 80 -11.28 12.01 -8.94
C SER A 80 -12.28 13.04 -8.43
N VAL A 81 -13.11 13.56 -9.32
CA VAL A 81 -14.20 14.50 -9.02
C VAL A 81 -15.49 13.93 -9.59
N TYR A 82 -16.48 13.73 -8.75
CA TYR A 82 -17.74 13.07 -9.07
C TYR A 82 -18.83 14.07 -9.45
N ASN A 83 -19.60 13.74 -10.48
CA ASN A 83 -20.79 14.49 -10.85
C ASN A 83 -21.95 14.10 -9.92
N THR A 84 -22.30 14.98 -8.98
CA THR A 84 -23.34 14.71 -7.97
C THR A 84 -24.77 14.72 -8.51
N GLU A 85 -24.98 15.05 -9.79
CA GLU A 85 -26.29 14.89 -10.44
C GLU A 85 -26.59 13.42 -10.77
N VAL A 86 -25.54 12.61 -10.91
CA VAL A 86 -25.62 11.20 -11.33
C VAL A 86 -25.12 10.26 -10.23
N ILE A 87 -24.09 10.67 -9.49
CA ILE A 87 -23.44 9.86 -8.45
C ILE A 87 -23.93 10.32 -7.08
N GLY A 88 -24.43 9.38 -6.28
CA GLY A 88 -24.92 9.61 -4.93
C GLY A 88 -23.80 9.89 -3.93
N ALA A 89 -24.17 10.44 -2.77
CA ALA A 89 -23.22 10.66 -1.69
C ALA A 89 -22.63 9.34 -1.14
N ASP A 90 -23.41 8.27 -1.15
CA ASP A 90 -22.96 6.97 -0.68
C ASP A 90 -21.99 6.32 -1.68
N ASP A 91 -22.23 6.43 -2.99
CA ASP A 91 -21.27 5.96 -4.02
C ASP A 91 -19.89 6.64 -3.89
N ILE A 92 -19.89 7.93 -3.55
CA ILE A 92 -18.66 8.69 -3.27
C ILE A 92 -17.99 8.18 -1.99
N GLY A 93 -18.78 7.87 -0.97
CA GLY A 93 -18.28 7.29 0.27
C GLY A 93 -17.70 5.88 0.06
N ASP A 94 -18.32 5.05 -0.77
CA ASP A 94 -17.83 3.72 -1.18
C ASP A 94 -16.52 3.84 -1.97
N ALA A 95 -16.42 4.81 -2.88
CA ALA A 95 -15.18 5.08 -3.60
C ALA A 95 -14.04 5.56 -2.67
N ILE A 96 -14.35 6.39 -1.67
CA ILE A 96 -13.39 6.80 -0.63
C ILE A 96 -12.99 5.61 0.24
N PHE A 97 -13.95 4.75 0.61
CA PHE A 97 -13.71 3.57 1.44
C PHE A 97 -12.81 2.56 0.74
N SER A 98 -13.17 2.14 -0.47
CA SER A 98 -12.43 1.14 -1.27
C SER A 98 -10.98 1.54 -1.55
N ARG A 99 -10.67 2.85 -1.62
CA ARG A 99 -9.29 3.36 -1.80
C ARG A 99 -8.51 3.54 -0.50
N ARG A 100 -9.14 3.29 0.65
CA ARG A 100 -8.50 3.28 1.98
C ARG A 100 -8.44 1.88 2.59
N ASP A 101 -9.14 0.92 1.98
CA ASP A 101 -9.20 -0.49 2.35
C ASP A 101 -8.35 -1.34 1.38
N PRO A 102 -7.95 -2.58 1.74
CA PRO A 102 -7.34 -3.51 0.81
C PRO A 102 -8.19 -3.70 -0.48
N PRO A 103 -7.56 -3.93 -1.64
CA PRO A 103 -6.13 -4.20 -1.84
C PRO A 103 -5.25 -2.93 -1.93
N PHE A 104 -5.83 -1.73 -1.80
CA PHE A 104 -5.12 -0.46 -1.96
C PHE A 104 -5.27 0.44 -0.73
N PRO A 105 -4.64 0.10 0.42
CA PRO A 105 -4.73 0.88 1.65
C PRO A 105 -3.94 2.20 1.54
N GLN A 106 -4.54 3.24 0.95
CA GLN A 106 -3.86 4.49 0.63
C GLN A 106 -4.34 5.68 1.47
N THR A 107 -3.46 6.68 1.60
CA THR A 107 -3.81 7.98 2.17
C THR A 107 -4.53 8.80 1.11
N LEU A 108 -5.70 9.32 1.47
CA LEU A 108 -6.48 10.22 0.61
C LEU A 108 -6.52 11.62 1.20
N VAL A 109 -6.76 12.61 0.34
CA VAL A 109 -7.34 13.89 0.72
C VAL A 109 -8.69 13.98 0.06
N ALA A 110 -9.75 14.22 0.83
CA ALA A 110 -11.11 14.26 0.30
C ALA A 110 -11.84 15.55 0.70
N GLY A 111 -12.80 15.96 -0.13
CA GLY A 111 -13.73 17.06 0.12
C GLY A 111 -14.98 16.88 -0.73
N GLY A 112 -16.14 17.27 -0.24
CA GLY A 112 -17.40 17.34 -0.98
C GLY A 112 -17.64 16.14 -1.90
N ASN A 113 -17.40 16.34 -3.19
CA ASN A 113 -17.59 15.39 -4.28
C ASN A 113 -16.29 14.88 -4.92
N TRP A 114 -15.15 14.93 -4.23
CA TRP A 114 -13.86 14.60 -4.82
C TRP A 114 -12.88 13.99 -3.82
N PHE A 115 -11.86 13.32 -4.35
CA PHE A 115 -10.67 12.99 -3.58
C PHE A 115 -9.39 13.04 -4.45
N VAL A 116 -8.27 13.24 -3.78
CA VAL A 116 -6.91 13.07 -4.29
C VAL A 116 -6.28 11.90 -3.56
N ARG A 117 -5.81 10.93 -4.32
CA ARG A 117 -5.10 9.75 -3.85
C ARG A 117 -3.61 9.98 -4.00
N VAL A 118 -2.89 9.96 -2.89
CA VAL A 118 -1.43 10.17 -2.84
C VAL A 118 -0.75 8.81 -2.88
N VAL A 119 -0.16 8.46 -4.03
CA VAL A 119 0.22 7.06 -4.33
C VAL A 119 1.62 6.69 -3.82
N VAL A 120 2.56 7.62 -3.71
CA VAL A 120 3.96 7.30 -3.35
C VAL A 120 4.58 8.40 -2.49
N GLY A 121 5.49 8.04 -1.57
CA GLY A 121 6.35 8.97 -0.84
C GLY A 121 5.96 9.18 0.63
N ASP A 122 6.41 10.28 1.24
CA ASP A 122 5.94 10.73 2.56
C ASP A 122 4.48 11.20 2.46
N THR A 123 3.59 10.20 2.34
CA THR A 123 2.18 10.38 2.02
C THR A 123 1.48 11.25 3.05
N THR A 124 1.90 11.20 4.32
CA THR A 124 1.27 11.99 5.39
C THR A 124 1.64 13.47 5.30
N ARG A 125 2.93 13.81 5.15
CA ARG A 125 3.34 15.22 5.00
C ARG A 125 2.78 15.81 3.72
N TYR A 126 2.83 15.07 2.62
CA TYR A 126 2.33 15.55 1.34
C TYR A 126 0.80 15.68 1.33
N ALA A 127 0.07 14.69 1.87
CA ALA A 127 -1.39 14.79 1.99
C ALA A 127 -1.83 16.01 2.80
N ARG A 128 -1.05 16.44 3.81
CA ARG A 128 -1.33 17.71 4.53
C ARG A 128 -1.23 18.92 3.61
N LYS A 129 -0.17 19.03 2.79
CA LYS A 129 -0.02 20.12 1.80
C LYS A 129 -1.19 20.12 0.80
N VAL A 130 -1.57 18.95 0.29
CA VAL A 130 -2.72 18.79 -0.60
C VAL A 130 -4.01 19.23 0.08
N ALA A 131 -4.25 18.81 1.33
CA ALA A 131 -5.41 19.19 2.11
C ALA A 131 -5.49 20.69 2.36
N GLU A 132 -4.37 21.35 2.66
CA GLU A 132 -4.29 22.80 2.81
C GLU A 132 -4.62 23.51 1.49
N ALA A 133 -4.03 23.07 0.37
CA ALA A 133 -4.23 23.65 -0.96
C ALA A 133 -5.69 23.53 -1.46
N THR A 134 -6.33 22.42 -1.16
CA THR A 134 -7.67 22.07 -1.67
C THR A 134 -8.77 22.29 -0.64
N ARG A 135 -8.42 22.69 0.59
CA ARG A 135 -9.32 22.75 1.76
C ARG A 135 -9.97 21.40 2.09
N GLY A 136 -9.35 20.29 1.67
CA GLY A 136 -9.82 18.93 1.95
C GLY A 136 -9.43 18.43 3.34
N ARG A 137 -9.74 17.16 3.61
CA ARG A 137 -9.35 16.44 4.82
C ARG A 137 -8.46 15.25 4.47
N VAL A 138 -7.34 15.11 5.18
CA VAL A 138 -6.52 13.90 5.12
C VAL A 138 -7.25 12.73 5.76
N LEU A 139 -7.41 11.65 5.00
CA LEU A 139 -7.98 10.39 5.42
C LEU A 139 -6.89 9.32 5.36
N PRO A 140 -6.39 8.82 6.50
CA PRO A 140 -5.38 7.76 6.50
C PRO A 140 -6.00 6.44 6.01
N PRO A 141 -5.16 5.45 5.63
CA PRO A 141 -5.59 4.08 5.41
C PRO A 141 -6.42 3.55 6.59
N LEU A 142 -7.39 2.68 6.34
CA LEU A 142 -8.22 2.09 7.40
C LEU A 142 -7.42 1.13 8.27
N ARG A 143 -6.49 0.40 7.64
CA ARG A 143 -5.59 -0.50 8.35
C ARG A 143 -4.57 0.28 9.18
N LYS A 144 -4.63 0.10 10.49
CA LYS A 144 -3.60 0.61 11.40
C LYS A 144 -2.42 -0.35 11.42
N LEU A 145 -1.22 0.18 11.20
CA LEU A 145 0.02 -0.53 11.45
C LEU A 145 0.27 -0.61 12.97
N PRO A 146 0.93 -1.66 13.48
CA PRO A 146 1.41 -1.68 14.84
C PRO A 146 2.45 -0.57 15.06
N GLU A 147 2.83 -0.32 16.31
CA GLU A 147 3.98 0.55 16.58
C GLU A 147 5.25 -0.10 16.00
N ILE A 148 5.94 0.62 15.13
CA ILE A 148 7.16 0.12 14.48
C ILE A 148 8.36 0.95 14.92
N PRO A 149 9.43 0.33 15.45
CA PRO A 149 10.64 1.04 15.81
C PRO A 149 11.22 1.83 14.63
N VAL A 150 11.61 3.09 14.88
CA VAL A 150 12.26 3.96 13.88
C VAL A 150 13.75 3.62 13.66
N LYS A 151 14.28 2.70 14.46
CA LYS A 151 15.65 2.16 14.39
C LYS A 151 15.62 0.64 14.56
N PRO A 152 16.63 -0.10 14.05
CA PRO A 152 17.76 0.41 13.28
C PRO A 152 17.36 0.83 11.87
N GLN A 153 18.10 1.79 11.32
CA GLN A 153 18.08 2.13 9.90
C GLN A 153 19.34 1.58 9.25
N TYR A 154 19.22 1.10 8.03
CA TYR A 154 20.36 0.69 7.21
C TYR A 154 20.57 1.71 6.10
N THR A 155 21.82 1.89 5.69
CA THR A 155 22.19 2.81 4.59
C THR A 155 21.71 2.30 3.25
N ASP A 156 21.74 0.98 3.07
CA ASP A 156 21.45 0.30 1.83
C ASP A 156 21.01 -1.16 2.09
N LEU A 157 20.62 -1.81 1.01
CA LEU A 157 20.11 -3.17 0.99
C LEU A 157 21.17 -4.24 1.36
N GLU A 158 22.45 -4.02 1.06
CA GLU A 158 23.52 -4.97 1.41
C GLU A 158 23.85 -4.91 2.89
N ALA A 159 23.84 -3.72 3.50
CA ALA A 159 23.99 -3.54 4.94
C ALA A 159 22.85 -4.24 5.70
N LEU A 160 21.61 -4.11 5.21
CA LEU A 160 20.47 -4.86 5.73
C LEU A 160 20.66 -6.38 5.57
N ALA A 161 21.03 -6.85 4.37
CA ALA A 161 21.26 -8.27 4.11
C ALA A 161 22.36 -8.86 5.00
N ALA A 162 23.44 -8.12 5.25
CA ALA A 162 24.50 -8.52 6.17
C ALA A 162 24.02 -8.58 7.64
N ALA A 163 23.11 -7.71 8.05
CA ALA A 163 22.51 -7.77 9.38
C ALA A 163 21.58 -8.98 9.52
N VAL A 164 20.73 -9.25 8.52
CA VAL A 164 19.88 -10.44 8.49
C VAL A 164 20.71 -11.71 8.45
N ASP A 165 21.83 -11.72 7.71
CA ASP A 165 22.74 -12.86 7.64
C ASP A 165 23.31 -13.23 9.02
N ARG A 166 23.76 -12.23 9.78
CA ARG A 166 24.20 -12.43 11.17
C ARG A 166 23.07 -12.92 12.06
N ALA A 167 21.87 -12.36 11.90
CA ALA A 167 20.71 -12.70 12.73
C ALA A 167 20.23 -14.13 12.49
N VAL A 168 19.93 -14.51 11.25
CA VAL A 168 19.21 -15.76 10.90
C VAL A 168 19.76 -16.49 9.66
N GLY A 169 20.86 -16.01 9.10
CA GLY A 169 21.39 -16.45 7.81
C GLY A 169 20.70 -15.76 6.64
N CYS A 170 21.48 -15.46 5.61
CA CYS A 170 21.03 -14.90 4.34
C CYS A 170 22.02 -15.29 3.25
N THR A 171 22.07 -16.60 2.99
CA THR A 171 22.99 -17.22 2.01
C THR A 171 22.37 -17.26 0.62
N GLY A 172 23.21 -17.39 -0.41
CA GLY A 172 22.73 -17.46 -1.80
C GLY A 172 22.01 -16.20 -2.27
N ARG A 173 22.44 -15.01 -1.82
CA ARG A 173 21.77 -13.74 -2.11
C ARG A 173 21.58 -13.54 -3.62
N LYS A 174 20.35 -13.26 -4.00
CA LYS A 174 19.96 -12.94 -5.38
C LYS A 174 19.23 -11.60 -5.38
N LYS A 175 19.64 -10.69 -6.27
CA LYS A 175 18.86 -9.48 -6.53
C LYS A 175 17.55 -9.86 -7.21
N VAL A 176 16.46 -9.31 -6.69
CA VAL A 176 15.11 -9.40 -7.24
C VAL A 176 14.59 -7.97 -7.46
N ASP A 177 13.46 -7.82 -8.16
CA ASP A 177 13.01 -6.52 -8.66
C ASP A 177 12.93 -5.42 -7.60
N ASP A 178 12.44 -5.74 -6.40
CA ASP A 178 12.30 -4.80 -5.27
C ASP A 178 13.34 -5.00 -4.16
N GLY A 179 14.33 -5.88 -4.33
CA GLY A 179 15.15 -6.26 -3.18
C GLY A 179 16.19 -7.36 -3.36
N ILE A 180 16.48 -8.05 -2.24
CA ILE A 180 17.31 -9.25 -2.20
C ILE A 180 16.46 -10.41 -1.72
N ALA A 181 16.58 -11.56 -2.37
CA ALA A 181 16.11 -12.83 -1.87
C ALA A 181 17.30 -13.69 -1.40
N CYS A 182 17.14 -14.42 -0.31
CA CYS A 182 18.19 -15.29 0.23
C CYS A 182 17.61 -16.45 1.07
N ARG A 183 18.50 -17.34 1.51
CA ARG A 183 18.17 -18.50 2.33
C ARG A 183 18.57 -18.31 3.78
N SER A 184 17.66 -18.55 4.69
CA SER A 184 17.94 -18.62 6.13
C SER A 184 18.71 -19.90 6.50
N ARG A 185 19.21 -19.97 7.74
CA ARG A 185 19.78 -21.22 8.30
C ARG A 185 18.74 -22.34 8.46
N ALA A 186 17.45 -22.00 8.50
CA ALA A 186 16.34 -22.94 8.64
C ALA A 186 15.83 -23.46 7.29
N TRP A 187 16.40 -22.99 6.16
CA TRP A 187 16.02 -23.43 4.82
C TRP A 187 16.13 -24.94 4.65
N LYS A 188 15.08 -25.56 4.10
CA LYS A 188 15.01 -26.99 3.77
C LYS A 188 14.74 -27.15 2.28
N THR A 189 15.44 -28.08 1.63
CA THR A 189 15.33 -28.33 0.18
C THR A 189 14.26 -29.36 -0.18
N ASP A 190 13.64 -29.98 0.81
CA ASP A 190 12.88 -31.22 0.69
C ASP A 190 11.46 -31.13 1.26
N ASP A 191 10.86 -29.94 1.33
CA ASP A 191 9.45 -29.81 1.74
C ASP A 191 8.52 -30.28 0.61
N PRO A 192 7.86 -31.45 0.73
CA PRO A 192 7.02 -32.03 -0.33
C PRO A 192 5.74 -31.20 -0.60
N CYS A 193 5.47 -30.20 0.24
CA CYS A 193 4.31 -29.31 0.12
C CYS A 193 4.61 -28.04 -0.69
N ASP A 194 5.86 -27.86 -1.13
CA ASP A 194 6.34 -26.68 -1.85
C ASP A 194 6.22 -26.85 -3.38
N ALA A 195 4.99 -26.76 -3.90
CA ALA A 195 4.75 -26.58 -5.33
C ALA A 195 5.15 -25.17 -5.85
N HIS A 196 5.53 -24.26 -4.95
CA HIS A 196 6.03 -22.93 -5.30
C HIS A 196 7.57 -22.92 -5.23
N ARG A 197 8.19 -23.08 -6.41
CA ARG A 197 9.64 -23.17 -6.68
C ARG A 197 10.43 -21.89 -6.41
N ASP A 198 10.16 -21.19 -5.31
CA ASP A 198 11.05 -20.11 -4.89
C ASP A 198 12.16 -20.70 -4.02
N ASP A 199 13.38 -20.69 -4.58
CA ASP A 199 14.64 -21.13 -3.96
C ASP A 199 15.06 -20.31 -2.71
N TYR A 200 14.15 -19.51 -2.13
CA TYR A 200 14.40 -18.53 -1.08
C TYR A 200 13.25 -18.48 -0.08
N ASP A 201 13.57 -18.37 1.21
CA ASP A 201 12.62 -18.19 2.32
C ASP A 201 12.70 -16.80 2.96
N ILE A 202 13.62 -15.95 2.51
CA ILE A 202 13.76 -14.56 2.93
C ILE A 202 13.68 -13.63 1.72
N ARG A 203 12.88 -12.56 1.81
CA ARG A 203 12.92 -11.42 0.90
C ARG A 203 13.11 -10.12 1.68
N LEU A 204 14.08 -9.32 1.29
CA LEU A 204 14.44 -8.06 1.94
C LEU A 204 14.18 -6.89 1.01
N VAL A 205 13.55 -5.85 1.54
CA VAL A 205 13.35 -4.58 0.84
C VAL A 205 13.88 -3.45 1.72
N HIS A 206 14.64 -2.55 1.10
CA HIS A 206 15.17 -1.36 1.73
C HIS A 206 14.52 -0.12 1.12
N TYR A 207 14.15 0.81 1.97
CA TYR A 207 13.49 2.05 1.61
C TYR A 207 14.37 3.24 1.97
N ARG A 208 14.12 4.38 1.32
CA ARG A 208 14.81 5.63 1.64
C ARG A 208 14.41 6.16 3.02
N THR A 209 13.15 6.02 3.39
CA THR A 209 12.61 6.57 4.65
C THR A 209 11.66 5.59 5.36
N ALA A 210 11.35 5.87 6.63
CA ALA A 210 10.36 5.10 7.39
C ALA A 210 8.93 5.25 6.83
N ALA A 211 8.60 6.42 6.27
CA ALA A 211 7.29 6.66 5.65
C ALA A 211 7.11 5.80 4.37
N ASP A 212 8.17 5.67 3.56
CA ASP A 212 8.15 4.81 2.38
C ASP A 212 7.99 3.34 2.75
N ARG A 213 8.66 2.94 3.83
CA ARG A 213 8.49 1.61 4.42
C ARG A 213 7.04 1.39 4.83
N GLU A 214 6.41 2.34 5.52
CA GLU A 214 5.01 2.18 5.99
C GLU A 214 4.05 1.98 4.82
N TYR A 215 4.22 2.76 3.74
CA TYR A 215 3.47 2.54 2.50
C TYR A 215 3.73 1.13 1.93
N GLY A 216 5.00 0.73 1.78
CA GLY A 216 5.36 -0.59 1.29
C GLY A 216 4.83 -1.74 2.17
N LEU A 217 4.78 -1.55 3.48
CA LEU A 217 4.23 -2.51 4.43
C LEU A 217 2.72 -2.66 4.25
N LEU A 218 1.99 -1.56 4.12
CA LEU A 218 0.55 -1.59 3.89
C LEU A 218 0.20 -2.34 2.60
N MET A 219 0.94 -2.10 1.52
CA MET A 219 0.76 -2.84 0.25
C MET A 219 1.03 -4.34 0.43
N LYS A 220 2.17 -4.70 1.06
CA LYS A 220 2.51 -6.12 1.31
C LYS A 220 1.51 -6.82 2.23
N LEU A 221 0.87 -6.10 3.15
CA LEU A 221 -0.16 -6.63 4.03
C LEU A 221 -1.54 -6.75 3.36
N ALA A 222 -1.74 -6.09 2.22
CA ALA A 222 -2.98 -6.13 1.44
C ALA A 222 -3.00 -7.27 0.41
N GLU A 223 -1.85 -7.90 0.13
CA GLU A 223 -1.75 -9.10 -0.71
C GLU A 223 -2.35 -10.31 0.02
N GLU A 224 -3.47 -10.86 -0.49
CA GLU A 224 -4.18 -11.99 0.13
C GLU A 224 -3.45 -13.33 -0.05
N ASP A 225 -2.60 -13.45 -1.07
CA ASP A 225 -2.07 -14.74 -1.53
C ASP A 225 -0.79 -15.21 -0.80
N ILE A 226 -0.23 -14.43 0.14
CA ILE A 226 1.05 -14.84 0.73
C ILE A 226 1.13 -14.59 2.24
N PRO A 227 1.19 -15.65 3.07
CA PRO A 227 1.40 -15.53 4.51
C PRO A 227 2.87 -15.22 4.81
N TYR A 228 3.34 -14.05 4.36
CA TYR A 228 4.63 -13.55 4.76
C TYR A 228 4.56 -13.08 6.21
N ARG A 229 5.39 -13.70 7.06
CA ARG A 229 5.68 -13.14 8.38
C ARG A 229 6.70 -12.03 8.16
N ILE A 230 6.42 -10.84 8.66
CA ILE A 230 7.24 -9.66 8.41
C ILE A 230 8.01 -9.30 9.68
N ALA A 231 9.29 -8.97 9.54
CA ALA A 231 10.00 -8.14 10.51
C ALA A 231 10.33 -6.79 9.86
N THR A 232 10.17 -5.71 10.61
CA THR A 232 10.41 -4.37 10.07
C THR A 232 10.77 -3.36 11.15
N ALA A 233 11.69 -2.46 10.80
CA ALA A 233 12.09 -1.30 11.59
C ALA A 233 12.63 -0.22 10.65
N GLY A 234 12.86 0.98 11.17
CA GLY A 234 13.49 2.08 10.45
C GLY A 234 12.97 2.25 9.04
N ASN A 235 13.82 1.96 8.06
CA ASN A 235 13.55 2.10 6.63
C ASN A 235 13.60 0.76 5.86
N TRP A 236 13.20 -0.36 6.46
CA TRP A 236 13.31 -1.68 5.82
C TRP A 236 12.19 -2.64 6.17
N ILE A 237 11.95 -3.63 5.30
CA ILE A 237 11.03 -4.75 5.49
C ILE A 237 11.77 -6.03 5.17
N VAL A 238 11.60 -7.05 6.00
CA VAL A 238 12.02 -8.42 5.68
C VAL A 238 10.83 -9.35 5.81
N GLN A 239 10.53 -10.06 4.74
CA GLN A 239 9.54 -11.12 4.67
C GLN A 239 10.23 -12.46 4.88
N PHE A 240 9.59 -13.32 5.69
CA PHE A 240 10.07 -14.66 5.98
C PHE A 240 8.98 -15.70 5.70
N ARG A 241 9.40 -16.87 5.22
CA ARG A 241 8.56 -18.06 5.12
C ARG A 241 8.20 -18.62 6.51
N TYR A 242 9.16 -18.64 7.44
CA TYR A 242 9.00 -19.29 8.74
C TYR A 242 8.79 -18.28 9.88
N THR A 243 7.81 -18.56 10.74
CA THR A 243 7.43 -17.72 11.91
C THR A 243 8.61 -17.55 12.87
N GLU A 244 9.28 -18.66 13.18
CA GLU A 244 10.38 -18.73 14.13
C GLU A 244 11.58 -17.91 13.65
N THR A 245 11.94 -18.05 12.37
CA THR A 245 12.99 -17.24 11.72
C THR A 245 12.67 -15.76 11.78
N ARG A 246 11.40 -15.37 11.52
CA ARG A 246 10.96 -13.98 11.65
C ARG A 246 11.09 -13.46 13.07
N ASP A 247 10.70 -14.24 14.08
CA ASP A 247 10.76 -13.83 15.48
C ASP A 247 12.21 -13.71 15.98
N GLU A 248 13.07 -14.63 15.57
CA GLU A 248 14.51 -14.55 15.85
C GLU A 248 15.11 -13.30 15.21
N ALA A 249 14.84 -13.04 13.93
CA ALA A 249 15.29 -11.85 13.23
C ALA A 249 14.75 -10.56 13.87
N ALA A 250 13.46 -10.52 14.21
CA ALA A 250 12.84 -9.36 14.83
C ALA A 250 13.51 -9.01 16.18
N ARG A 251 13.74 -10.01 17.04
CA ARG A 251 14.46 -9.81 18.31
C ARG A 251 15.90 -9.36 18.08
N ALA A 252 16.63 -10.04 17.21
CA ALA A 252 18.06 -9.76 16.98
C ALA A 252 18.29 -8.38 16.36
N LEU A 253 17.36 -7.92 15.51
CA LEU A 253 17.46 -6.65 14.80
C LEU A 253 16.73 -5.50 15.51
N GLY A 254 16.08 -5.74 16.66
CA GLY A 254 15.29 -4.73 17.37
C GLY A 254 14.10 -4.22 16.56
N ALA A 255 13.42 -5.13 15.87
CA ALA A 255 12.34 -4.83 14.93
C ALA A 255 10.97 -5.30 15.44
N ALA A 256 9.91 -4.74 14.85
CA ALA A 256 8.56 -5.23 15.08
C ALA A 256 8.30 -6.49 14.24
N ALA A 257 7.70 -7.50 14.86
CA ALA A 257 7.10 -8.63 14.16
C ALA A 257 5.68 -8.24 13.73
N VAL A 258 5.40 -8.34 12.42
CA VAL A 258 4.11 -7.99 11.83
C VAL A 258 3.56 -9.22 11.13
N ASN A 259 2.31 -9.57 11.43
CA ASN A 259 1.62 -10.67 10.77
C ASN A 259 0.83 -10.13 9.55
N GLY A 260 0.97 -10.79 8.40
CA GLY A 260 0.03 -10.66 7.29
C GLY A 260 -1.33 -11.18 7.75
N VAL A 261 -2.26 -10.26 8.00
CA VAL A 261 -3.70 -10.47 8.21
C VAL A 261 -4.08 -11.64 9.14
N GLU A 262 -4.34 -11.35 10.43
CA GLU A 262 -5.50 -11.98 11.08
C GLU A 262 -6.75 -11.32 10.49
N SER A 263 -7.23 -11.78 9.34
CA SER A 263 -8.62 -11.47 8.98
C SER A 263 -9.46 -12.37 9.86
N GLY A 264 -10.51 -11.82 10.48
CA GLY A 264 -11.58 -12.64 11.06
C GLY A 264 -12.36 -13.44 10.02
N ALA A 265 -11.95 -13.43 8.75
CA ALA A 265 -12.39 -14.38 7.74
C ALA A 265 -11.57 -15.66 7.92
N PRO A 266 -12.19 -16.84 7.88
CA PRO A 266 -11.44 -18.08 7.88
C PRO A 266 -10.49 -18.03 6.69
N VAL A 267 -9.20 -17.83 6.96
CA VAL A 267 -8.15 -18.25 6.04
C VAL A 267 -8.52 -19.69 5.73
N ALA A 268 -8.77 -19.99 4.46
CA ALA A 268 -8.77 -21.38 4.04
C ALA A 268 -7.39 -21.88 4.43
N VAL A 269 -7.29 -22.50 5.61
CA VAL A 269 -6.14 -23.25 6.04
C VAL A 269 -6.07 -24.29 4.95
N LYS A 270 -5.18 -24.05 3.97
CA LYS A 270 -4.84 -25.04 2.98
C LYS A 270 -4.59 -26.28 3.82
N PRO A 271 -5.36 -27.37 3.62
CA PRO A 271 -5.25 -28.53 4.49
C PRO A 271 -3.77 -28.88 4.62
N PRO A 272 -3.29 -29.25 5.82
CA PRO A 272 -1.89 -29.66 5.98
C PRO A 272 -1.61 -30.62 4.84
N CYS A 273 -0.65 -30.24 3.99
CA CYS A 273 -0.41 -31.00 2.79
C CYS A 273 -0.04 -32.42 3.24
N ASP A 274 -0.85 -33.36 2.78
CA ASP A 274 -0.78 -34.76 3.16
C ASP A 274 0.17 -35.43 2.16
N PRO A 275 1.43 -35.72 2.57
CA PRO A 275 2.40 -36.33 1.67
C PRO A 275 1.96 -37.70 1.16
N ASP A 276 0.99 -38.34 1.81
CA ASP A 276 0.43 -39.65 1.43
C ASP A 276 -0.73 -39.54 0.42
N ARG A 277 -1.07 -38.32 -0.05
CA ARG A 277 -2.15 -38.05 -1.02
C ARG A 277 -1.70 -37.45 -2.36
N LEU A 278 -0.40 -37.47 -2.67
CA LEU A 278 0.08 -37.11 -4.00
C LEU A 278 -0.15 -38.29 -5.00
N PRO A 279 -0.55 -38.03 -6.26
CA PRO A 279 -0.72 -39.08 -7.27
C PRO A 279 0.61 -39.75 -7.67
#